data_AF-A0A1G7PA45-F1
#
_entry.id   AF-A0A1G7PA45-F1
#
_cell.length_a   1.000
_cell.length_b   1.000
_cell.length_c   1.000
_cell.angle_alpha   90.00
_cell.angle_beta   90.00
_cell.angle_gamma   90.00
#
_symmetry.space_group_name_H-M   'P 1'
#
loop_
_entity.id
_entity.type
_entity.pdbx_description
1 polymer ?
#
loop_
_entity_poly.entity_id
_entity_poly.type
_entity_poly.pdbx_seq_one_letter_code
_entity_poly.pdbx_strand_id
1 'polypeptide(L)'
;MSVDSKTELVPLRTWFGLRWRGYDRAEVDDYVAELEAELRLVTADRDASEARADALAARLTAVLEENAALQDGLERVCLTPVDPKGLPERLAHMVALAEEERREVIRDAQLKALMIVAEAEQNARRLDEEAAAKRESIREDFRLAMAARRAEAMRALAELRTVAREEAERIVAEARVQNLHIE
;
A
#
# COMPACT_ATOMS: atom_id res chain seq x y z
N MET A 1 -15.07 2.00 3.50
CA MET A 1 -14.05 3.05 3.71
C MET A 1 -14.35 3.69 5.04
N SER A 2 -13.41 3.61 5.98
CA SER A 2 -13.58 4.08 7.35
C SER A 2 -13.79 5.59 7.34
N VAL A 3 -14.95 6.06 7.80
CA VAL A 3 -15.15 7.49 8.14
C VAL A 3 -14.44 7.70 9.48
N ASP A 4 -13.11 7.59 9.45
CA ASP A 4 -12.22 7.92 10.56
C ASP A 4 -11.96 9.42 10.51
N SER A 5 -13.05 10.20 10.56
CA SER A 5 -12.96 11.58 10.99
C SER A 5 -13.19 11.53 12.49
N LYS A 6 -12.13 11.22 13.24
CA LYS A 6 -11.98 11.79 14.58
C LYS A 6 -12.22 13.28 14.39
N THR A 7 -13.44 13.68 14.72
CA THR A 7 -13.83 15.07 14.87
C THR A 7 -12.79 15.63 15.82
N GLU A 8 -11.81 16.36 15.29
CA GLU A 8 -10.93 17.20 16.08
C GLU A 8 -11.86 18.24 16.69
N LEU A 9 -12.50 17.86 17.81
CA LEU A 9 -13.16 18.78 18.70
C LEU A 9 -12.04 19.69 19.18
N VAL A 10 -11.92 20.84 18.52
CA VAL A 10 -10.99 21.89 18.92
C VAL A 10 -11.29 22.16 20.40
N PRO A 11 -10.30 22.00 21.30
CA PRO A 11 -10.55 22.21 22.71
C PRO A 11 -10.96 23.67 22.90
N LEU A 12 -12.20 23.86 23.34
CA LEU A 12 -12.73 25.18 23.67
C LEU A 12 -11.76 25.89 24.61
N ARG A 13 -11.49 27.17 24.34
CA ARG A 13 -10.59 27.96 25.17
C ARG A 13 -11.20 28.08 26.57
N THR A 14 -10.59 27.42 27.55
CA THR A 14 -11.18 27.23 28.89
C THR A 14 -10.87 28.37 29.87
N TRP A 15 -10.15 29.42 29.44
CA TRP A 15 -9.82 30.57 30.28
C TRP A 15 -9.74 31.88 29.50
N PHE A 16 -10.07 32.98 30.19
CA PHE A 16 -9.90 34.37 29.73
C PHE A 16 -8.98 35.12 30.69
N GLY A 17 -8.27 36.13 30.19
CA GLY A 17 -7.48 37.05 31.00
C GLY A 17 -8.34 37.82 32.01
N LEU A 18 -7.77 38.13 33.18
CA LEU A 18 -8.45 38.86 34.25
C LEU A 18 -8.00 40.32 34.28
N ARG A 19 -8.96 41.26 34.34
CA ARG A 19 -8.75 42.68 34.65
C ARG A 19 -9.43 43.05 35.97
N TRP A 20 -9.15 44.25 36.49
CA TRP A 20 -9.77 44.71 37.74
C TRP A 20 -11.31 44.71 37.59
N ARG A 21 -11.97 43.84 38.36
CA ARG A 21 -13.41 43.52 38.32
C ARG A 21 -13.91 42.61 37.19
N GLY A 22 -13.12 41.65 36.67
CA GLY A 22 -13.65 40.53 35.89
C GLY A 22 -12.75 40.02 34.77
N TYR A 23 -13.33 39.34 33.78
CA TYR A 23 -12.64 38.92 32.56
C TYR A 23 -12.39 40.09 31.62
N ASP A 24 -11.36 40.00 30.78
CA ASP A 24 -11.13 40.96 29.70
C ASP A 24 -12.28 40.87 28.69
N ARG A 25 -13.09 41.92 28.64
CA ARG A 25 -14.27 42.00 27.80
C ARG A 25 -13.94 41.79 26.32
N ALA A 26 -12.81 42.33 25.83
CA ALA A 26 -12.44 42.19 24.43
C ALA A 26 -12.16 40.72 24.08
N GLU A 27 -11.45 40.02 24.96
CA GLU A 27 -11.13 38.60 24.77
C GLU A 27 -12.38 37.71 24.82
N VAL A 28 -13.35 38.05 25.68
CA VAL A 28 -14.65 37.35 25.74
C VAL A 28 -15.48 37.63 24.49
N ASP A 29 -15.56 38.90 24.06
CA ASP A 29 -16.33 39.30 22.88
C ASP A 29 -15.76 38.61 21.60
N ASP A 30 -14.43 38.54 21.46
CA ASP A 30 -13.76 37.84 20.35
C ASP A 30 -14.03 36.32 20.37
N TYR A 31 -13.94 35.68 21.54
CA TYR A 31 -14.20 34.25 21.68
C TYR A 31 -15.67 33.88 21.41
N VAL A 32 -16.62 34.70 21.88
CA VAL A 32 -18.05 34.49 21.59
C VAL A 32 -18.31 34.64 20.09
N ALA A 33 -17.69 35.61 19.43
CA ALA A 33 -17.81 35.78 17.99
C ALA A 33 -17.25 34.59 17.20
N GLU A 34 -16.11 34.05 17.62
CA GLU A 34 -15.51 32.82 17.05
C GLU A 34 -16.42 31.61 17.26
N LEU A 35 -16.90 31.38 18.49
CA LEU A 35 -17.80 30.27 18.81
C LEU A 35 -19.13 30.35 18.06
N GLU A 36 -19.70 31.56 17.91
CA GLU A 36 -20.90 31.76 17.10
C GLU A 36 -20.65 31.43 15.63
N ALA A 37 -19.48 31.77 15.09
CA ALA A 37 -19.10 31.42 13.73
C ALA A 37 -18.94 29.90 13.55
N GLU A 38 -18.28 29.23 14.49
CA GLU A 38 -18.13 27.78 14.52
C GLU A 38 -19.50 27.07 14.62
N LEU A 39 -20.39 27.53 15.50
CA LEU A 39 -21.73 26.96 15.66
C LEU A 39 -22.55 27.13 14.38
N ARG A 40 -22.45 28.28 13.70
CA ARG A 40 -23.09 28.48 12.40
C ARG A 40 -22.55 27.50 11.36
N LEU A 41 -21.23 27.27 11.33
CA LEU A 41 -20.61 26.32 10.41
C LEU A 41 -21.09 24.88 10.66
N VAL A 42 -21.08 24.43 11.91
CA VAL A 42 -21.54 23.07 12.28
C VAL A 42 -23.02 22.88 12.01
N THR A 43 -23.84 23.91 12.28
CA THR A 43 -25.27 23.86 11.97
C THR A 43 -25.49 23.73 10.46
N ALA A 44 -24.75 24.50 9.65
CA ALA A 44 -24.83 24.42 8.19
C ALA A 44 -24.39 23.05 7.65
N ASP A 45 -23.33 22.45 8.22
CA ASP A 45 -22.87 21.12 7.81
C ASP A 45 -23.85 20.00 8.21
N ARG A 46 -24.42 20.09 9.42
CA ARG A 46 -25.49 19.19 9.87
C ARG A 46 -26.70 19.28 8.93
N ASP A 47 -27.17 20.48 8.64
CA ASP A 47 -28.35 20.69 7.79
C ASP A 47 -28.07 20.20 6.35
N ALA A 48 -26.85 20.41 5.82
CA ALA A 48 -26.44 19.85 4.53
C ALA A 48 -26.39 18.32 4.54
N SER A 49 -25.99 17.70 5.66
CA SER A 49 -25.95 16.25 5.83
C SER A 49 -27.35 15.65 5.95
N GLU A 50 -28.25 16.32 6.67
CA GLU A 50 -29.67 15.95 6.77
C GLU A 50 -30.35 16.02 5.40
N ALA A 51 -30.13 17.09 4.63
CA ALA A 51 -30.65 17.21 3.27
C ALA A 51 -30.14 16.10 2.33
N ARG A 52 -28.89 15.64 2.49
CA ARG A 52 -28.35 14.50 1.74
C ARG A 52 -29.01 13.19 2.15
N ALA A 53 -29.27 12.98 3.44
CA ALA A 53 -29.95 11.79 3.95
C ALA A 53 -31.39 11.72 3.41
N ASP A 54 -32.11 12.83 3.42
CA ASP A 54 -33.48 12.93 2.86
C ASP A 54 -33.50 12.67 1.35
N ALA A 55 -32.55 13.23 0.60
CA ALA A 55 -32.44 13.00 -0.83
C ALA A 55 -32.16 11.51 -1.16
N LEU A 56 -31.32 10.85 -0.36
CA LEU A 56 -31.05 9.42 -0.50
C LEU A 56 -32.26 8.56 -0.12
N ALA A 57 -32.99 8.92 0.94
CA ALA A 57 -34.21 8.24 1.36
C ALA A 57 -35.29 8.34 0.27
N ALA A 58 -35.51 9.53 -0.30
CA ALA A 58 -36.44 9.73 -1.40
C ALA A 58 -36.06 8.90 -2.63
N ARG A 59 -34.76 8.84 -2.96
CA ARG A 59 -34.27 7.99 -4.07
C ARG A 59 -34.48 6.51 -3.81
N LEU A 60 -34.28 6.04 -2.57
CA LEU A 60 -34.53 4.65 -2.20
C LEU A 60 -36.01 4.30 -2.36
N THR A 61 -36.91 5.16 -1.87
CA THR A 61 -38.35 4.98 -2.03
C THR A 61 -38.74 4.91 -3.50
N ALA A 62 -38.24 5.82 -4.34
CA ALA A 62 -38.50 5.81 -5.77
C ALA A 62 -38.04 4.50 -6.45
N VAL A 63 -36.84 4.00 -6.10
CA VAL A 63 -36.33 2.72 -6.63
C VAL A 63 -37.16 1.53 -6.14
N LEU A 64 -37.64 1.55 -4.89
CA LEU A 64 -38.50 0.49 -4.36
C LEU A 64 -39.86 0.47 -5.05
N GLU A 65 -40.45 1.63 -5.34
CA GLU A 65 -41.70 1.76 -6.10
C GLU A 65 -41.53 1.28 -7.55
N GLU A 66 -40.41 1.66 -8.20
CA GLU A 66 -40.09 1.17 -9.54
C GLU A 66 -39.91 -0.35 -9.56
N ASN A 67 -39.21 -0.92 -8.57
CA ASN A 67 -39.01 -2.36 -8.48
C ASN A 67 -40.34 -3.10 -8.29
N ALA A 68 -41.22 -2.60 -7.41
CA ALA A 68 -42.56 -3.16 -7.24
C ALA A 68 -43.36 -3.11 -8.55
N ALA A 69 -43.33 -1.99 -9.29
CA ALA A 69 -44.00 -1.87 -10.58
C ALA A 69 -43.44 -2.82 -11.66
N LEU A 70 -42.12 -3.02 -11.68
CA LEU A 70 -41.46 -3.99 -12.56
C LEU A 70 -41.83 -5.43 -12.20
N GLN A 71 -41.90 -5.77 -10.90
CA GLN A 71 -42.33 -7.07 -10.41
C GLN A 71 -43.78 -7.34 -10.80
N ASP A 72 -44.70 -6.40 -10.57
CA ASP A 72 -46.10 -6.52 -10.98
C ASP A 72 -46.23 -6.65 -12.51
N GLY A 73 -45.38 -5.94 -13.26
CA GLY A 73 -45.28 -6.04 -14.71
C GLY A 73 -44.86 -7.43 -15.17
N LEU A 74 -43.83 -7.99 -14.53
CA LEU A 74 -43.34 -9.33 -14.77
C LEU A 74 -44.42 -10.37 -14.42
N GLU A 75 -45.03 -10.26 -13.25
CA GLU A 75 -46.07 -11.17 -12.78
C GLU A 75 -47.26 -11.17 -13.74
N ARG A 76 -47.69 -10.00 -14.22
CA ARG A 76 -48.73 -9.87 -15.25
C ARG A 76 -48.34 -10.52 -16.58
N VAL A 77 -47.11 -10.33 -17.04
CA VAL A 77 -46.59 -10.95 -18.29
C VAL A 77 -46.48 -12.47 -18.14
N CYS A 78 -46.15 -12.97 -16.95
CA CYS A 78 -46.07 -14.39 -16.65
C CYS A 78 -47.46 -15.03 -16.45
N LEU A 79 -48.45 -14.30 -15.94
CA LEU A 79 -49.82 -14.77 -15.68
C LEU A 79 -50.74 -14.71 -16.91
N THR A 80 -50.43 -13.87 -17.91
CA THR A 80 -51.10 -13.97 -19.22
C THR A 80 -50.67 -15.26 -19.93
N PRO A 81 -51.60 -16.14 -20.37
CA PRO A 81 -51.24 -17.30 -21.17
C PRO A 81 -50.47 -16.83 -22.39
N VAL A 82 -49.26 -17.33 -22.56
CA VAL A 82 -48.40 -16.98 -23.70
C VAL A 82 -49.14 -17.31 -24.99
N ASP A 83 -49.38 -16.31 -25.84
CA ASP A 83 -49.94 -16.55 -27.17
C ASP A 83 -48.96 -17.45 -27.96
N PRO A 84 -49.37 -18.66 -28.38
CA PRO A 84 -48.48 -19.61 -29.04
C PRO A 84 -47.87 -19.06 -30.34
N LYS A 85 -48.44 -18.00 -30.92
CA LYS A 85 -47.92 -17.36 -32.13
C LYS A 85 -46.71 -16.45 -31.90
N GLY A 86 -46.51 -15.94 -30.67
CA GLY A 86 -45.39 -15.04 -30.33
C GLY A 86 -44.24 -15.72 -29.57
N LEU A 87 -44.33 -17.04 -29.34
CA LEU A 87 -43.27 -17.85 -28.73
C LEU A 87 -41.96 -17.82 -29.54
N PRO A 88 -41.96 -17.94 -30.88
CA PRO A 88 -40.73 -17.96 -31.66
C PRO A 88 -39.92 -16.66 -31.56
N GLU A 89 -40.58 -15.51 -31.65
CA GLU A 89 -39.95 -14.18 -31.56
C GLU A 89 -39.37 -13.94 -30.16
N ARG A 90 -40.05 -14.39 -29.11
CA ARG A 90 -39.57 -14.28 -27.73
C ARG A 90 -38.39 -15.20 -27.46
N LEU A 91 -38.43 -16.43 -27.95
CA LEU A 91 -37.30 -17.36 -27.85
C LEU A 91 -36.09 -16.83 -28.63
N ALA A 92 -36.30 -16.28 -29.82
CA ALA A 92 -35.24 -15.62 -30.58
C ALA A 92 -34.63 -14.43 -29.81
N HIS A 93 -35.46 -13.62 -29.16
CA HIS A 93 -34.99 -12.51 -28.32
C HIS A 93 -34.23 -13.00 -27.07
N MET A 94 -34.73 -14.02 -26.38
CA MET A 94 -34.03 -14.63 -25.24
C MET A 94 -32.69 -15.24 -25.65
N VAL A 95 -32.62 -15.91 -26.80
CA VAL A 95 -31.37 -16.44 -27.33
C VAL A 95 -30.42 -15.31 -27.69
N ALA A 96 -30.90 -14.23 -28.31
CA ALA A 96 -30.07 -13.06 -28.62
C ALA A 96 -29.49 -12.42 -27.35
N LEU A 97 -30.31 -12.27 -26.30
CA LEU A 97 -29.87 -11.75 -25.01
C LEU A 97 -28.85 -12.69 -24.35
N ALA A 98 -29.12 -14.00 -24.33
CA ALA A 98 -28.18 -14.98 -23.78
C ALA A 98 -26.84 -15.02 -24.55
N GLU A 99 -26.85 -14.81 -25.87
CA GLU A 99 -25.62 -14.68 -26.68
C GLU A 99 -24.89 -13.36 -26.41
N GLU A 100 -25.60 -12.29 -26.07
CA GLU A 100 -25.01 -11.03 -25.62
C GLU A 100 -24.35 -11.18 -24.25
N GLU A 101 -25.08 -11.72 -23.26
CA GLU A 101 -24.56 -12.03 -21.92
C GLU A 101 -23.34 -12.96 -22.01
N ARG A 102 -23.40 -14.01 -22.83
CA ARG A 102 -22.25 -14.91 -23.03
C ARG A 102 -21.03 -14.15 -23.57
N ARG A 103 -21.22 -13.25 -24.54
CA ARG A 103 -20.12 -12.43 -25.09
C ARG A 103 -19.53 -11.51 -24.04
N GLU A 104 -20.34 -10.93 -23.17
CA GLU A 104 -19.85 -10.10 -22.06
C GLU A 104 -19.06 -10.93 -21.05
N VAL A 105 -19.58 -12.09 -20.63
CA VAL A 105 -18.88 -13.00 -19.70
C VAL A 105 -17.54 -13.44 -20.26
N ILE A 106 -17.48 -13.80 -21.55
CA ILE A 106 -16.22 -14.19 -22.21
C ILE A 106 -15.24 -13.01 -22.25
N ARG A 107 -15.71 -11.80 -22.58
CA ARG A 107 -14.89 -10.59 -22.61
C ARG A 107 -14.29 -10.30 -21.23
N ASP A 108 -15.12 -10.35 -20.19
CA ASP A 108 -14.69 -10.13 -18.81
C ASP A 108 -13.70 -11.19 -18.34
N ALA A 109 -13.92 -12.46 -18.69
CA ALA A 109 -12.99 -13.54 -18.39
C ALA A 109 -11.64 -13.33 -19.10
N GLN A 110 -11.65 -12.91 -20.36
CA GLN A 110 -10.43 -12.59 -21.13
C GLN A 110 -9.67 -11.41 -20.50
N LEU A 111 -10.37 -10.33 -20.13
CA LEU A 111 -9.77 -9.18 -19.46
C LEU A 111 -9.13 -9.59 -18.12
N LYS A 112 -9.83 -10.36 -17.30
CA LYS A 112 -9.31 -10.89 -16.03
C LYS A 112 -8.08 -11.78 -16.25
N ALA A 113 -8.12 -12.65 -17.24
CA ALA A 113 -6.98 -13.50 -17.59
C ALA A 113 -5.75 -12.66 -17.99
N LEU A 114 -5.93 -11.63 -18.82
CA LEU A 114 -4.85 -10.70 -19.19
C LEU A 114 -4.28 -9.97 -17.98
N MET A 115 -5.13 -9.51 -17.06
CA MET A 115 -4.68 -8.87 -15.82
C MET A 115 -3.84 -9.82 -14.96
N ILE A 116 -4.31 -11.06 -14.77
CA ILE A 116 -3.58 -12.07 -13.98
C ILE A 116 -2.22 -12.38 -14.60
N VAL A 117 -2.16 -12.53 -15.93
CA VAL A 117 -0.88 -12.78 -16.63
C VAL A 117 0.06 -11.57 -16.49
N ALA A 118 -0.44 -10.35 -16.68
CA ALA A 118 0.37 -9.15 -16.54
C ALA A 118 0.92 -8.99 -15.11
N GLU A 119 0.11 -9.25 -14.09
CA GLU A 119 0.52 -9.22 -12.69
C GLU A 119 1.56 -10.32 -12.39
N ALA A 120 1.35 -11.53 -12.90
CA ALA A 120 2.30 -12.63 -12.74
C ALA A 120 3.64 -12.31 -13.40
N GLU A 121 3.65 -11.73 -14.60
CA GLU A 121 4.86 -11.30 -15.30
C GLU A 121 5.59 -10.19 -14.54
N GLN A 122 4.87 -9.19 -14.02
CA GLN A 122 5.45 -8.13 -13.21
C GLN A 122 6.09 -8.69 -11.92
N ASN A 123 5.40 -9.61 -11.25
CA ASN A 123 5.91 -10.27 -10.06
C ASN A 123 7.14 -11.14 -10.36
N ALA A 124 7.14 -11.87 -11.48
CA ALA A 124 8.29 -12.66 -11.91
C ALA A 124 9.51 -11.77 -12.17
N ARG A 125 9.34 -10.66 -12.91
CA ARG A 125 10.42 -9.68 -13.16
C ARG A 125 10.98 -9.11 -11.86
N ARG A 126 10.12 -8.71 -10.93
CA ARG A 126 10.54 -8.20 -9.62
C ARG A 126 11.36 -9.24 -8.85
N LEU A 127 10.91 -10.50 -8.81
CA LEU A 127 11.63 -11.59 -8.14
C LEU A 127 12.99 -11.89 -8.81
N ASP A 128 13.06 -11.82 -10.14
CA ASP A 128 14.30 -12.01 -10.88
C ASP A 128 15.31 -10.88 -10.60
N GLU A 129 14.84 -9.63 -10.55
CA GLU A 129 15.65 -8.47 -10.17
C GLU A 129 16.17 -8.58 -8.73
N GLU A 130 15.31 -8.94 -7.79
CA GLU A 130 15.68 -9.17 -6.38
C GLU A 130 16.70 -10.31 -6.25
N ALA A 131 16.50 -11.42 -6.97
CA ALA A 131 17.43 -12.54 -6.99
C ALA A 131 18.78 -12.17 -7.63
N ALA A 132 18.77 -11.37 -8.70
CA ALA A 132 19.98 -10.85 -9.32
C ALA A 132 20.76 -9.95 -8.37
N ALA A 133 20.08 -8.99 -7.73
CA ALA A 133 20.68 -8.10 -6.73
C ALA A 133 21.27 -8.90 -5.55
N LYS A 134 20.56 -9.93 -5.06
CA LYS A 134 21.05 -10.77 -3.97
C LYS A 134 22.27 -11.57 -4.36
N ARG A 135 22.31 -12.14 -5.57
CA ARG A 135 23.48 -12.85 -6.10
C ARG A 135 24.70 -11.93 -6.20
N GLU A 136 24.50 -10.69 -6.61
CA GLU A 136 25.59 -9.71 -6.71
C GLU A 136 26.13 -9.32 -5.32
N SER A 137 25.24 -9.04 -4.36
CA SER A 137 25.63 -8.78 -2.97
C SER A 137 26.44 -9.94 -2.39
N ILE A 138 25.99 -11.19 -2.56
CA ILE A 138 26.72 -12.38 -2.09
C ILE A 138 28.11 -12.47 -2.76
N ARG A 139 28.20 -12.14 -4.06
CA ARG A 139 29.46 -12.17 -4.80
C ARG A 139 30.45 -11.14 -4.26
N GLU A 140 30.00 -9.91 -4.02
CA GLU A 140 30.86 -8.87 -3.45
C GLU A 140 31.28 -9.20 -2.02
N ASP A 141 30.37 -9.67 -1.17
CA ASP A 141 30.69 -10.09 0.19
C ASP A 141 31.74 -11.21 0.19
N PHE A 142 31.57 -12.20 -0.68
CA PHE A 142 32.55 -13.27 -0.84
C PHE A 142 33.90 -12.74 -1.34
N ARG A 143 33.89 -11.80 -2.30
CA ARG A 143 35.11 -11.18 -2.84
C ARG A 143 35.87 -10.45 -1.74
N LEU A 144 35.18 -9.66 -0.92
CA LEU A 144 35.74 -8.94 0.22
C LEU A 144 36.30 -9.89 1.27
N ALA A 145 35.54 -10.90 1.67
CA ALA A 145 35.97 -11.90 2.65
C ALA A 145 37.21 -12.67 2.18
N MET A 146 37.25 -13.06 0.90
CA MET A 146 38.40 -13.74 0.32
C MET A 146 39.62 -12.81 0.19
N ALA A 147 39.42 -11.53 -0.13
CA ALA A 147 40.51 -10.55 -0.17
C ALA A 147 41.11 -10.34 1.22
N ALA A 148 40.28 -10.21 2.25
CA ALA A 148 40.71 -10.10 3.64
C ALA A 148 41.53 -11.33 4.07
N ARG A 149 40.99 -12.54 3.84
CA ARG A 149 41.68 -13.80 4.18
C ARG A 149 43.02 -13.95 3.44
N ARG A 150 43.10 -13.54 2.17
CA ARG A 150 44.37 -13.53 1.42
C ARG A 150 45.36 -12.54 2.00
N ALA A 151 44.92 -11.35 2.39
CA ALA A 151 45.78 -10.35 3.01
C ALA A 151 46.35 -10.84 4.35
N GLU A 152 45.51 -11.47 5.19
CA GLU A 152 45.95 -12.10 6.43
C GLU A 152 46.96 -13.22 6.19
N ALA A 153 46.70 -14.12 5.24
CA ALA A 153 47.63 -15.19 4.90
C ALA A 153 48.98 -14.65 4.37
N MET A 154 48.96 -13.59 3.57
CA MET A 154 50.19 -12.93 3.09
C MET A 154 50.97 -12.28 4.24
N ARG A 155 50.29 -11.67 5.21
CA ARG A 155 50.94 -11.11 6.42
C ARG A 155 51.61 -12.21 7.24
N ALA A 156 50.91 -13.31 7.52
CA ALA A 156 51.48 -14.45 8.25
C ALA A 156 52.70 -15.06 7.53
N LEU A 157 52.66 -15.18 6.19
CA LEU A 157 53.81 -15.64 5.41
C LEU A 157 54.99 -14.64 5.45
N ALA A 158 54.72 -13.35 5.45
CA ALA A 158 55.74 -12.32 5.57
C ALA A 158 56.42 -12.37 6.95
N GLU A 159 55.63 -12.52 8.02
CA GLU A 159 56.12 -12.69 9.40
C GLU A 159 57.00 -13.93 9.54
N LEU A 160 56.55 -15.08 9.01
CA LEU A 160 57.35 -16.31 8.99
C LEU A 160 58.67 -16.12 8.23
N ARG A 161 58.64 -15.42 7.09
CA ARG A 161 59.85 -15.11 6.31
C ARG A 161 60.79 -14.19 7.07
N THR A 162 60.29 -13.20 7.80
CA THR A 162 61.14 -12.32 8.62
C THR A 162 61.81 -13.09 9.75
N VAL A 163 61.07 -13.93 10.48
CA VAL A 163 61.62 -14.77 11.55
C VAL A 163 62.68 -15.73 11.01
N ALA A 164 62.37 -16.45 9.93
CA ALA A 164 63.32 -17.38 9.32
C ALA A 164 64.60 -16.69 8.82
N ARG A 165 64.48 -15.46 8.31
CA ARG A 165 65.63 -14.66 7.87
C ARG A 165 66.49 -14.22 9.06
N GLU A 166 65.88 -13.74 10.14
CA GLU A 166 66.59 -13.36 11.36
C GLU A 166 67.34 -14.56 11.98
N GLU A 167 66.72 -15.75 12.02
CA GLU A 167 67.39 -16.97 12.48
C GLU A 167 68.57 -17.36 11.60
N ALA A 168 68.41 -17.32 10.27
CA ALA A 168 69.50 -17.60 9.34
C ALA A 168 70.67 -16.62 9.51
N GLU A 169 70.38 -15.34 9.70
CA GLU A 169 71.40 -14.31 9.96
C GLU A 169 72.13 -14.55 11.29
N ARG A 170 71.43 -14.98 12.35
CA ARG A 170 72.06 -15.39 13.63
C ARG A 170 72.98 -16.58 13.45
N ILE A 171 72.55 -17.64 12.77
CA ILE A 171 73.36 -18.84 12.53
C ILE A 171 74.65 -18.49 11.76
N VAL A 172 74.54 -17.65 10.72
CA VAL A 172 75.70 -17.20 9.95
C VAL A 172 76.65 -16.35 10.80
N ALA A 173 76.12 -15.47 11.66
CA ALA A 173 76.93 -14.66 12.57
C ALA A 173 77.67 -15.53 13.60
N GLU A 174 76.98 -16.49 14.23
CA GLU A 174 77.60 -17.45 15.15
C GLU A 174 78.70 -18.28 14.48
N ALA A 175 78.45 -18.78 13.26
CA ALA A 175 79.44 -19.54 12.50
C ALA A 175 80.68 -18.70 12.16
N ARG A 176 80.51 -17.41 11.83
CA ARG A 176 81.64 -16.48 11.59
C ARG A 176 82.49 -16.26 12.84
N VAL A 177 81.85 -16.09 14.00
CA VAL A 177 82.56 -15.90 15.27
C VAL A 177 83.37 -17.15 15.65
N GLN A 178 82.81 -18.35 15.43
CA GLN A 178 83.53 -19.60 15.66
C GLN A 178 84.73 -19.77 14.70
N ASN A 179 84.59 -19.36 13.44
CA ASN A 179 85.67 -19.45 12.46
C ASN A 179 86.88 -18.56 12.84
N LEU A 180 86.61 -17.34 13.34
CA LEU A 180 87.62 -16.41 13.85
C LEU A 180 88.32 -16.89 15.14
N HIS A 181 87.81 -17.92 15.82
CA HIS A 181 88.45 -18.53 16.99
C HIS A 181 89.40 -19.70 16.64
N ILE A 182 89.43 -20.13 15.37
CA ILE A 182 90.20 -21.29 14.89
C ILE A 182 91.47 -20.87 14.11
N GLU A 183 91.60 -19.59 13.75
CA GLU A 183 92.84 -18.97 13.25
C GLU A 183 93.68 -18.34 14.38
#